data_AF-A0A6S6Y6E6-F1
#
_entry.id   AF-A0A6S6Y6E6-F1
#
_cell.length_a   1.000
_cell.length_b   1.000
_cell.length_c   1.000
_cell.angle_alpha   90.00
_cell.angle_beta   90.00
_cell.angle_gamma   90.00
#
_symmetry.space_group_name_H-M   'P 1'
#
loop_
_entity.id
_entity.type
_entity.pdbx_description
1 polymer ?
#
loop_
_entity_poly.entity_id
_entity_poly.type
_entity_poly.pdbx_seq_one_letter_code
_entity_poly.pdbx_strand_id
1 'polypeptide(L)' 'MKCPYCGETMEMGYIAVPFALEWIPFGKKLRLIYKKDAVMDSEWIIPSLTRKRSILNFCRKCKKLVIDLEEKAEKL' A
#
# COMPACT_ATOMS: atom_id res chain seq x y z
N MET A 1 3.61 -13.80 0.10
CA MET A 1 3.93 -14.63 1.28
C MET A 1 2.75 -15.45 1.81
N LYS A 2 2.97 -16.37 2.78
CA LYS A 2 1.92 -17.03 3.60
C LYS A 2 1.66 -16.22 4.89
N CYS A 3 0.41 -16.20 5.36
CA CYS A 3 0.03 -15.48 6.56
C CYS A 3 0.60 -16.15 7.82
N PRO A 4 1.37 -15.43 8.67
CA PRO A 4 1.97 -16.03 9.87
C PRO A 4 0.94 -16.40 10.95
N TYR A 5 -0.30 -15.93 10.82
CA TYR A 5 -1.37 -16.16 11.79
C TYR A 5 -2.30 -17.33 11.42
N CYS A 6 -2.47 -17.63 10.13
CA CYS A 6 -3.46 -18.61 9.68
C CYS A 6 -3.03 -19.50 8.52
N GLY A 7 -1.82 -19.33 7.98
CA GLY A 7 -1.26 -20.16 6.90
C GLY A 7 -1.84 -19.90 5.50
N GLU A 8 -2.84 -19.01 5.36
CA GLU A 8 -3.42 -18.67 4.06
C GLU A 8 -2.46 -17.88 3.17
N THR A 9 -2.63 -18.01 1.85
CA THR A 9 -1.91 -17.16 0.89
C THR A 9 -2.36 -15.70 1.02
N MET A 10 -1.42 -14.77 1.03
CA MET A 10 -1.68 -13.33 1.15
C MET A 10 -1.64 -12.62 -0.20
N GLU A 11 -2.36 -11.50 -0.31
CA GLU A 11 -2.36 -10.62 -1.47
C GLU A 11 -1.26 -9.56 -1.33
N MET A 12 -0.43 -9.39 -2.36
CA MET A 12 0.56 -8.33 -2.39
C MET A 12 -0.07 -6.98 -2.76
N GLY A 13 0.37 -5.92 -2.12
CA GLY A 13 -0.03 -4.55 -2.43
C GLY A 13 0.93 -3.53 -1.82
N TYR A 14 0.51 -2.28 -1.79
CA TYR A 14 1.33 -1.18 -1.32
C TYR A 14 0.52 -0.07 -0.67
N ILE A 15 1.16 0.68 0.22
CA ILE A 15 0.65 1.98 0.67
C ILE A 15 1.43 3.06 -0.08
N ALA A 16 0.73 3.84 -0.90
CA ALA A 16 1.33 4.91 -1.70
C ALA A 16 1.73 6.13 -0.85
N VAL A 17 0.92 6.40 0.18
CA VAL A 17 1.02 7.57 1.04
C VAL A 17 0.89 7.11 2.49
N PRO A 18 1.98 7.11 3.29
CA PRO A 18 1.97 6.53 4.63
C PRO A 18 0.87 7.05 5.55
N PHE A 19 0.56 8.35 5.47
CA PHE A 19 -0.48 8.98 6.30
C PHE A 19 -1.91 8.65 5.86
N ALA A 20 -2.11 8.17 4.63
CA ALA A 20 -3.42 7.82 4.11
C ALA A 20 -3.89 6.44 4.59
N LEU A 21 -2.94 5.57 5.01
CA LEU A 21 -3.15 4.18 5.43
C LEU A 21 -4.02 3.35 4.46
N GLU A 22 -4.12 3.76 3.20
CA GLU A 22 -4.81 3.02 2.15
C GLU A 22 -3.88 1.96 1.58
N TRP A 23 -4.26 0.69 1.76
CA TRP A 23 -3.62 -0.42 1.06
C TRP A 23 -4.22 -0.62 -0.32
N ILE A 24 -3.37 -0.65 -1.33
CA ILE A 24 -3.75 -0.76 -2.74
C ILE A 24 -3.20 -2.10 -3.25
N PRO A 25 -4.05 -3.00 -3.79
CA PRO A 25 -3.58 -4.23 -4.39
C PRO A 25 -2.58 -3.95 -5.52
N PHE A 26 -1.58 -4.83 -5.66
CA PHE A 26 -0.63 -4.72 -6.76
C PHE A 26 -1.34 -4.73 -8.13
N GLY A 27 -0.86 -3.92 -9.07
CA GLY A 27 -1.50 -3.73 -10.38
C GLY A 27 -2.76 -2.85 -10.38
N LYS A 28 -3.27 -2.42 -9.21
CA LYS A 28 -4.38 -1.45 -9.14
C LYS A 28 -3.87 -0.01 -8.94
N LYS A 29 -4.62 0.93 -9.51
CA LYS A 29 -4.38 2.37 -9.36
C LYS A 29 -5.03 2.89 -8.08
N LEU A 30 -4.37 3.88 -7.46
CA LEU A 30 -4.93 4.68 -6.38
C LEU A 30 -6.29 5.25 -6.80
N ARG A 31 -7.32 5.03 -6.00
CA ARG A 31 -8.58 5.74 -6.20
C ARG A 31 -8.40 7.12 -5.56
N LEU A 32 -8.35 8.17 -6.38
CA LEU A 32 -8.21 9.58 -5.98
C LEU A 32 -9.46 10.11 -5.21
N ILE A 33 -9.97 9.35 -4.24
CA ILE A 33 -11.18 9.69 -3.46
C ILE A 33 -10.83 10.63 -2.29
N TYR A 34 -9.55 10.97 -2.08
CA TYR A 34 -9.11 12.01 -1.13
C TYR A 34 -9.45 13.46 -1.57
N LYS A 35 -10.52 13.66 -2.34
CA LYS A 35 -11.05 14.98 -2.69
C LYS A 35 -12.37 15.20 -1.95
N LYS A 36 -12.32 15.84 -0.78
CA LYS A 36 -13.15 17.03 -0.47
C LYS A 36 -12.99 17.65 0.92
N ASP A 37 -12.58 16.89 1.94
CA ASP A 37 -12.66 17.42 3.32
C ASP A 37 -11.32 17.88 3.90
N ALA A 38 -10.21 17.58 3.22
CA ALA A 38 -8.91 18.12 3.56
C ALA A 38 -8.65 19.35 2.69
N VAL A 39 -8.94 20.53 3.25
CA VAL A 39 -8.39 21.80 2.79
C VAL A 39 -6.88 21.68 2.83
N MET A 40 -6.27 21.31 1.71
CA MET A 40 -4.88 21.57 1.43
C MET A 40 -4.79 21.99 -0.02
N ASP A 41 -4.86 23.31 -0.19
CA ASP A 41 -4.37 24.03 -1.34
C ASP A 41 -2.98 23.54 -1.75
N SER A 42 -2.69 23.71 -3.03
CA SER A 42 -1.46 23.35 -3.74
C SER A 42 -1.29 21.86 -4.04
N GLU A 43 -1.55 21.50 -5.29
CA GLU A 43 -0.51 21.01 -6.21
C GLU A 43 0.61 20.11 -5.63
N TRP A 44 0.27 19.15 -4.78
CA TRP A 44 1.04 17.92 -4.73
C TRP A 44 0.66 17.09 -5.96
N ILE A 45 1.08 17.60 -7.13
CA ILE A 45 1.61 16.76 -8.20
C ILE A 45 2.38 15.68 -7.47
N ILE A 46 1.86 14.45 -7.42
CA ILE A 46 2.59 13.30 -6.87
C ILE A 46 3.91 13.32 -7.65
N PRO A 47 5.03 13.78 -7.07
CA PRO A 47 6.21 14.01 -7.86
C PRO A 47 6.63 12.63 -8.33
N SER A 48 6.47 12.42 -9.64
CA SER A 48 7.31 11.55 -10.44
C SER A 48 7.85 10.34 -9.69
N LEU A 49 7.11 9.23 -9.72
CA LEU A 49 7.69 7.89 -9.89
C LEU A 49 8.73 7.36 -8.87
N THR A 50 9.06 8.06 -7.77
CA THR A 50 10.29 7.74 -6.99
C THR A 50 10.15 7.65 -5.47
N ARG A 51 8.97 7.84 -4.87
CA ARG A 51 8.81 7.55 -3.43
C ARG A 51 8.60 6.05 -3.22
N LYS A 52 9.62 5.43 -2.61
CA LYS A 52 9.63 4.06 -2.06
C LYS A 52 8.24 3.64 -1.62
N ARG A 53 7.59 2.76 -2.38
CA ARG A 53 6.33 2.14 -1.97
C ARG A 53 6.66 1.09 -0.92
N SER A 54 6.02 1.15 0.24
CA SER A 54 6.08 0.06 1.20
C SER A 54 5.28 -1.09 0.60
N ILE A 55 5.94 -2.21 0.27
CA ILE A 55 5.26 -3.44 -0.12
C ILE A 55 4.68 -4.06 1.16
N LEU A 56 3.39 -4.40 1.13
CA LEU A 56 2.72 -5.10 2.22
C LEU A 56 1.91 -6.25 1.66
N ASN A 57 1.81 -7.30 2.46
CA ASN A 57 0.96 -8.44 2.19
C ASN A 57 -0.32 -8.33 3.02
N PHE A 58 -1.49 -8.52 2.41
CA PHE A 58 -2.80 -8.49 3.05
C PHE A 58 -3.39 -9.89 3.16
N CYS A 59 -3.74 -10.32 4.38
CA CYS A 59 -4.50 -11.53 4.61
C CYS A 59 -5.99 -11.19 4.73
N ARG A 60 -6.81 -11.64 3.77
CA ARG A 60 -8.28 -11.46 3.78
C ARG A 60 -8.95 -12.10 5.00
N LYS A 61 -8.49 -13.30 5.39
CA LYS A 61 -9.06 -14.08 6.49
C LYS A 61 -8.84 -13.40 7.85
N CYS A 62 -7.58 -13.05 8.17
CA CYS A 62 -7.24 -12.42 9.44
C CYS A 62 -7.45 -10.90 9.46
N LYS A 63 -7.67 -10.28 8.29
CA LYS A 63 -7.74 -8.83 8.10
C LYS A 63 -6.50 -8.12 8.63
N LYS A 64 -5.31 -8.67 8.33
CA LYS A 64 -4.01 -8.14 8.76
C LYS A 64 -3.16 -7.74 7.56
N LEU A 65 -2.47 -6.61 7.71
CA LEU A 65 -1.35 -6.22 6.86
C LEU A 65 -0.05 -6.65 7.52
N VAL A 66 0.84 -7.28 6.76
CA VAL A 66 2.17 -7.70 7.21
C VAL A 66 3.21 -7.05 6.32
N ILE A 67 4.21 -6.45 6.96
CA ILE A 67 5.42 -5.96 6.30
C ILE A 67 6.49 -7.01 6.57
N ASP A 68 6.96 -7.65 5.50
CA ASP A 68 8.10 -8.54 5.56
C ASP A 68 9.35 -7.72 5.19
N LEU A 69 10.31 -7.65 6.12
CA LEU A 69 11.54 -6.87 5.92
C LEU A 69 12.58 -7.63 5.06
N GLU A 70 12.43 -8.95 4.93
CA GLU A 70 13.28 -9.78 4.08
C GLU A 70 12.81 -9.75 2.62
N GLU A 71 11.52 -9.51 2.40
CA GLU A 71 10.92 -9.29 1.07
C GLU A 71 11.31 -7.88 0.57
N LYS A 72 12.50 -7.79 -0.04
CA LYS A 72 13.04 -6.53 -0.57
C LYS A 72 12.04 -5.92 -1.56
N ALA A 73 11.77 -4.62 -1.40
CA ALA A 73 11.09 -3.85 -2.42
C ALA A 73 11.90 -3.92 -3.72
N GLU A 74 11.46 -4.73 -4.68
CA GLU A 74 12.02 -4.70 -6.02
C GLU A 74 11.89 -3.26 -6.54
N LYS A 75 12.97 -2.77 -7.15
CA LYS A 75 12.95 -1.52 -7.89
C LYS A 75 12.00 -1.73 -9.08
N LEU A 76 10.73 -1.36 -8.91
CA LEU A 76 9.75 -1.23 -9.99
C LEU A 76 10.06 -0.03 -10.87
#